data_AF-A0A3M1U9H4-F1
#
_entry.id   AF-A0A3M1U9H4-F1
#
_cell.length_a   1.000
_cell.length_b   1.000
_cell.length_c   1.000
_cell.angle_alpha   90.00
_cell.angle_beta   90.00
_cell.angle_gamma   90.00
#
_symmetry.space_group_name_H-M   'P 1'
#
loop_
_entity.id
_entity.type
_entity.pdbx_description
1 polymer ?
#
loop_
_entity_poly.entity_id
_entity_poly.type
_entity_poly.pdbx_seq_one_letter_code
_entity_poly.pdbx_strand_id
1 'polypeptide(L)'
;MKALALLVGVLFSLGAFIGCGGPQKQSESQSPNGGNQASQTETDTRPKGEELGTIVLELYPDKAPKTVAQIVKLIKEGFYEGQRIHRVDPGANGKPWVVQWGDPQSKKDSWQYLRLGTQGSGDQLPFEENDLKMEKGILAMASTGSKVGGDSQM
;
A
#
# COMPACT_ATOMS: atom_id res chain seq x y z
N MET A 1 17.29 -10.09 55.10
CA MET A 1 17.50 -11.24 54.20
C MET A 1 18.46 -10.80 53.11
N LYS A 2 19.71 -11.24 53.18
CA LYS A 2 20.79 -10.95 52.23
C LYS A 2 21.07 -12.24 51.46
N ALA A 3 20.99 -12.20 50.13
CA ALA A 3 21.53 -13.23 49.24
C ALA A 3 21.91 -12.50 47.94
N LEU A 4 23.20 -12.25 47.68
CA LEU A 4 24.27 -13.17 47.24
C LEU A 4 24.32 -13.21 45.71
N ALA A 5 25.31 -12.49 45.18
CA ALA A 5 25.74 -12.56 43.79
C ALA A 5 26.35 -13.94 43.49
N LEU A 6 26.09 -14.48 42.31
CA LEU A 6 26.83 -15.62 41.78
C LEU A 6 27.14 -15.38 40.31
N LEU A 7 28.45 -15.24 40.06
CA LEU A 7 29.11 -15.07 38.79
C LEU A 7 29.52 -16.48 38.33
N VAL A 8 29.09 -16.90 37.14
CA VAL A 8 29.59 -18.13 36.50
C VAL A 8 30.03 -17.78 35.09
N GLY A 9 31.34 -17.76 34.89
CA GLY A 9 31.96 -17.78 33.57
C GLY A 9 32.23 -19.21 33.12
N VAL A 10 32.03 -19.49 31.84
CA VAL A 10 32.52 -20.68 31.13
C VAL A 10 32.88 -20.21 29.71
N LEU A 11 34.16 -19.93 29.45
CA LEU A 11 35.17 -20.81 28.80
C LEU A 11 34.90 -21.08 27.32
N PHE A 12 35.56 -20.27 26.49
CA PHE A 12 35.85 -20.50 25.07
C PHE A 12 36.68 -21.78 24.92
N SER A 13 36.24 -22.73 24.11
CA SER A 13 37.09 -23.83 23.63
C SER A 13 37.24 -23.77 22.10
N LEU A 14 38.50 -23.77 21.71
CA LEU A 14 39.03 -23.69 20.35
C LEU A 14 38.94 -25.09 19.72
N GLY A 15 38.14 -25.25 18.67
CA GLY A 15 38.06 -26.48 17.87
C GLY A 15 38.57 -26.25 16.46
N ALA A 16 39.86 -26.45 16.24
CA ALA A 16 40.47 -26.49 14.91
C ALA A 16 40.23 -27.87 14.28
N PHE A 17 39.44 -27.92 13.21
CA PHE A 17 39.43 -29.07 12.30
C PHE A 17 40.11 -28.68 10.99
N ILE A 18 41.32 -29.22 10.82
CA ILE A 18 42.07 -29.25 9.56
C ILE A 18 41.42 -30.33 8.70
N GLY A 19 40.84 -29.93 7.57
CA GLY A 19 40.33 -30.83 6.53
C GLY A 19 40.79 -30.35 5.16
N CYS A 20 41.76 -31.06 4.57
CA CYS A 20 42.30 -30.85 3.23
C CYS A 20 41.43 -31.52 2.16
N GLY A 21 41.22 -30.84 1.02
CA GLY A 21 41.18 -31.50 -0.29
C GLY A 21 39.93 -31.27 -1.15
N GLY A 22 40.12 -30.59 -2.29
CA GLY A 22 39.36 -30.81 -3.53
C GLY A 22 38.69 -29.58 -4.17
N PRO A 23 38.97 -29.26 -5.46
CA PRO A 23 38.32 -28.15 -6.16
C PRO A 23 36.90 -28.53 -6.61
N GLN A 24 35.89 -27.74 -6.23
CA GLN A 24 34.52 -27.92 -6.71
C GLN A 24 34.36 -27.34 -8.12
N LYS A 25 34.29 -28.22 -9.11
CA LYS A 25 33.66 -27.96 -10.42
C LYS A 25 32.15 -28.02 -10.27
N GLN A 26 31.45 -27.09 -10.91
CA GLN A 26 30.01 -27.12 -11.15
C GLN A 26 29.62 -28.46 -11.80
N SER A 27 28.66 -29.14 -11.19
CA SER A 27 28.01 -30.33 -11.73
C SER A 27 26.59 -29.97 -12.12
N GLU A 28 26.38 -29.95 -13.41
CA GLU A 28 25.12 -29.89 -14.13
C GLU A 28 24.28 -31.12 -13.77
N SER A 29 23.05 -30.94 -13.25
CA SER A 29 22.02 -31.99 -13.24
C SER A 29 20.82 -31.51 -14.05
N GLN A 30 20.79 -31.93 -15.30
CA GLN A 30 19.61 -31.83 -16.15
C GLN A 30 18.56 -32.83 -15.64
N SER A 31 17.40 -32.31 -15.26
CA SER A 31 16.17 -33.08 -15.07
C SER A 31 15.13 -32.53 -16.04
N PRO A 32 14.48 -33.36 -16.88
CA PRO A 32 13.53 -32.88 -17.86
C PRO A 32 12.18 -32.70 -17.20
N ASN A 33 11.73 -31.46 -17.05
CA ASN A 33 10.31 -31.21 -17.10
C ASN A 33 10.02 -29.80 -17.62
N GLY A 34 9.52 -29.75 -18.85
CA GLY A 34 9.01 -28.54 -19.46
C GLY A 34 7.79 -28.04 -18.68
N GLY A 35 8.02 -27.04 -17.84
CA GLY A 35 6.96 -26.20 -17.31
C GLY A 35 7.01 -24.86 -18.02
N ASN A 36 6.12 -24.66 -19.00
CA ASN A 36 5.87 -23.35 -19.56
C ASN A 36 5.60 -22.37 -18.42
N GLN A 37 6.44 -21.34 -18.27
CA GLN A 37 6.06 -20.14 -17.55
C GLN A 37 4.93 -19.49 -18.33
N ALA A 38 3.70 -19.87 -17.99
CA ALA A 38 2.52 -19.11 -18.32
C ALA A 38 2.68 -17.75 -17.63
N SER A 39 3.16 -16.76 -18.38
CA SER A 39 2.85 -15.37 -18.15
C SER A 39 1.34 -15.30 -18.04
N GLN A 40 0.83 -15.20 -16.81
CA GLN A 40 -0.58 -14.96 -16.57
C GLN A 40 -0.88 -13.57 -17.11
N THR A 41 -1.22 -13.47 -18.39
CA THR A 41 -2.11 -12.43 -18.87
C THR A 41 -3.42 -12.68 -18.17
N GLU A 42 -3.56 -12.09 -16.99
CA GLU A 42 -4.83 -11.95 -16.30
C GLU A 42 -5.68 -11.04 -17.20
N THR A 43 -6.41 -11.65 -18.12
CA THR A 43 -7.43 -10.95 -18.89
C THR A 43 -8.47 -10.49 -17.89
N ASP A 44 -8.52 -9.18 -17.67
CA ASP A 44 -9.52 -8.51 -16.85
C ASP A 44 -10.93 -8.83 -17.38
N THR A 45 -11.58 -9.85 -16.83
CA THR A 45 -12.91 -10.33 -17.23
C THR A 45 -14.04 -9.52 -16.61
N ARG A 46 -13.74 -8.44 -15.88
CA ARG A 46 -14.79 -7.60 -15.31
C ARG A 46 -15.59 -6.96 -16.44
N PRO A 47 -16.93 -6.86 -16.30
CA PRO A 47 -17.75 -6.16 -17.28
C PRO A 47 -17.24 -4.72 -17.41
N LYS A 48 -16.55 -4.44 -18.53
CA LYS A 48 -16.16 -3.09 -18.91
C LYS A 48 -17.44 -2.35 -19.30
N GLY A 49 -17.90 -1.45 -18.45
CA GLY A 49 -18.83 -0.39 -18.87
C GLY A 49 -20.25 -0.43 -18.33
N GLU A 50 -20.54 -1.15 -17.24
CA GLU A 50 -21.77 -0.87 -16.50
C GLU A 50 -21.54 0.24 -15.48
N GLU A 51 -22.28 1.34 -15.62
CA GLU A 51 -22.27 2.44 -14.66
C GLU A 51 -22.92 1.96 -13.34
N LEU A 52 -22.14 1.90 -12.27
CA LEU A 52 -22.60 1.44 -10.94
C LEU A 52 -23.33 2.53 -10.14
N GLY A 53 -23.48 3.72 -10.72
CA GLY A 53 -24.09 4.89 -10.11
C GLY A 53 -23.13 6.08 -9.98
N THR A 54 -23.70 7.23 -9.67
CA THR A 54 -22.98 8.50 -9.49
C THR A 54 -22.90 8.85 -8.00
N ILE A 55 -21.71 9.20 -7.52
CA ILE A 55 -21.48 9.75 -6.18
C ILE A 55 -21.25 11.26 -6.32
N VAL A 56 -22.06 12.06 -5.64
CA VAL A 56 -21.92 13.52 -5.58
C VAL A 56 -21.24 13.89 -4.26
N LEU A 57 -20.19 14.71 -4.34
CA LEU A 57 -19.39 15.13 -3.20
C LEU A 57 -19.61 16.62 -2.91
N GLU A 58 -19.81 16.96 -1.64
CA GLU A 58 -19.77 18.33 -1.14
C GLU A 58 -18.39 18.58 -0.49
N LEU A 59 -17.78 19.73 -0.77
CA LEU A 59 -16.45 20.09 -0.29
C LEU A 59 -16.52 21.29 0.66
N TYR A 60 -15.69 21.28 1.71
CA TYR A 60 -15.63 22.31 2.75
C TYR A 60 -14.33 23.14 2.68
N PRO A 61 -14.19 24.08 1.73
CA PRO A 61 -12.97 24.88 1.56
C PRO A 61 -12.67 25.81 2.75
N ASP A 62 -13.67 26.12 3.57
CA ASP A 62 -13.49 26.86 4.82
C ASP A 62 -12.82 26.01 5.92
N LYS A 63 -12.97 24.68 5.86
CA LYS A 63 -12.41 23.74 6.84
C LYS A 63 -11.05 23.16 6.42
N ALA A 64 -10.85 22.91 5.13
CA ALA A 64 -9.62 22.33 4.58
C ALA A 64 -9.24 23.01 3.25
N PRO A 65 -8.86 24.30 3.27
CA PRO A 65 -8.69 25.10 2.06
C PRO A 65 -7.64 24.55 1.10
N LYS A 66 -6.50 24.07 1.60
CA LYS A 66 -5.41 23.55 0.74
C LYS A 66 -5.78 22.19 0.16
N THR A 67 -6.40 21.34 0.97
CA THR A 67 -6.90 20.03 0.56
C THR A 67 -7.95 20.18 -0.55
N VAL A 68 -8.97 21.01 -0.33
CA VAL A 68 -10.02 21.25 -1.33
C VAL A 68 -9.44 21.86 -2.61
N ALA A 69 -8.53 22.84 -2.49
CA ALA A 69 -7.89 23.44 -3.66
C ALA A 69 -7.12 22.40 -4.50
N GLN A 70 -6.37 21.50 -3.87
CA GLN A 70 -5.62 20.45 -4.56
C GLN A 70 -6.55 19.44 -5.23
N ILE A 71 -7.58 18.96 -4.53
CA ILE A 71 -8.54 18.02 -5.11
C ILE A 71 -9.26 18.63 -6.31
N VAL A 72 -9.71 19.89 -6.21
CA VAL A 72 -10.36 20.61 -7.32
C VAL A 72 -9.40 20.80 -8.49
N LYS A 73 -8.12 21.11 -8.24
CA LYS A 73 -7.08 21.18 -9.28
C LYS A 73 -6.95 19.83 -10.00
N LEU A 74 -6.74 18.74 -9.26
CA LEU A 74 -6.57 17.40 -9.82
C LEU A 74 -7.81 16.92 -10.60
N ILE A 75 -9.02 17.25 -10.13
CA ILE A 75 -10.26 16.97 -10.87
C ILE A 75 -10.28 17.71 -12.21
N LYS A 76 -9.96 19.01 -12.22
CA LYS A 76 -9.91 19.81 -13.46
C LYS A 76 -8.85 19.35 -14.44
N GLU A 77 -7.79 18.73 -13.94
CA GLU A 77 -6.71 18.14 -14.75
C GLU A 77 -7.04 16.70 -15.23
N GLY A 78 -8.21 16.15 -14.90
CA GLY A 78 -8.59 14.79 -15.27
C GLY A 78 -7.79 13.70 -14.52
N PHE A 79 -7.12 14.05 -13.42
CA PHE A 79 -6.23 13.15 -12.68
C PHE A 79 -6.95 11.87 -12.26
N TYR A 80 -8.18 11.98 -11.77
CA TYR A 80 -8.97 10.85 -11.28
C TYR A 80 -9.66 10.02 -12.37
N GLU A 81 -9.69 10.49 -13.62
CA GLU A 81 -10.34 9.78 -14.71
C GLU A 81 -9.67 8.41 -14.97
N GLY A 82 -10.49 7.37 -15.06
CA GLY A 82 -10.04 5.99 -15.26
C GLY A 82 -9.33 5.37 -14.06
N GLN A 83 -9.24 6.08 -12.92
CA GLN A 83 -8.77 5.47 -11.68
C GLN A 83 -9.80 4.51 -11.11
N ARG A 84 -9.34 3.55 -10.33
CA ARG A 84 -10.16 2.50 -9.73
C ARG A 84 -10.11 2.63 -8.21
N ILE A 85 -11.17 2.20 -7.54
CA ILE A 85 -11.14 2.00 -6.08
C ILE A 85 -10.13 0.87 -5.82
N HIS A 86 -9.02 1.20 -5.17
CA HIS A 86 -7.92 0.26 -4.97
C HIS A 86 -7.95 -0.39 -3.59
N ARG A 87 -8.73 0.16 -2.65
CA ARG A 87 -8.94 -0.41 -1.33
C ARG A 87 -10.40 -0.30 -0.93
N VAL A 88 -10.96 -1.42 -0.50
CA VAL A 88 -12.27 -1.53 0.14
C VAL A 88 -12.04 -2.25 1.46
N ASP A 89 -12.12 -1.53 2.57
CA ASP A 89 -11.92 -2.09 3.89
C ASP A 89 -13.28 -2.46 4.50
N PRO A 90 -13.59 -3.76 4.67
CA PRO A 90 -14.87 -4.21 5.21
C PRO A 90 -15.04 -3.88 6.69
N GLY A 91 -14.00 -3.34 7.35
CA GLY A 91 -13.99 -3.00 8.76
C GLY A 91 -14.21 -4.22 9.66
N ALA A 92 -14.66 -3.95 10.88
CA ALA A 92 -14.97 -4.99 11.87
C ALA A 92 -16.48 -5.26 11.94
N ASN A 93 -16.86 -6.52 12.18
CA ASN A 93 -18.25 -6.93 12.42
C ASN A 93 -19.22 -6.58 11.28
N GLY A 94 -18.75 -6.64 10.03
CA GLY A 94 -19.57 -6.40 8.84
C GLY A 94 -19.91 -4.92 8.58
N LYS A 95 -19.24 -3.99 9.27
CA LYS A 95 -19.39 -2.54 9.02
C LYS A 95 -18.22 -2.04 8.17
N PRO A 96 -18.43 -1.74 6.86
CA PRO A 96 -17.38 -1.21 6.01
C PRO A 96 -16.81 0.06 6.62
N TRP A 97 -15.48 0.15 6.64
CA TRP A 97 -14.79 1.27 7.26
C TRP A 97 -14.52 2.36 6.25
N VAL A 98 -13.84 2.04 5.14
CA VAL A 98 -13.45 3.02 4.12
C VAL A 98 -13.36 2.36 2.74
N VAL A 99 -13.75 3.12 1.73
CA VAL A 99 -13.36 2.88 0.33
C VAL A 99 -12.35 3.97 -0.02
N GLN A 100 -11.24 3.60 -0.63
CA GLN A 100 -10.13 4.52 -0.90
C GLN A 100 -9.72 4.45 -2.37
N TRP A 101 -9.48 5.62 -2.95
CA TRP A 101 -9.03 5.82 -4.33
C TRP A 101 -8.03 6.97 -4.42
N GLY A 102 -7.62 7.34 -5.64
CA GLY A 102 -6.72 8.47 -5.86
C GLY A 102 -5.25 8.10 -6.11
N ASP A 103 -4.94 6.81 -6.27
CA ASP A 103 -3.63 6.34 -6.74
C ASP A 103 -3.64 6.23 -8.27
N PRO A 104 -2.78 6.99 -9.00
CA PRO A 104 -2.72 6.97 -10.47
C PRO A 104 -2.27 5.62 -11.04
N GLN A 105 -1.61 4.76 -10.26
CA GLN A 105 -1.25 3.41 -10.67
C GLN A 105 -2.48 2.51 -10.90
N SER A 106 -3.62 2.84 -10.28
CA SER A 106 -4.88 2.10 -10.46
C SER A 106 -5.45 2.17 -11.88
N LYS A 107 -4.96 3.08 -12.73
CA LYS A 107 -5.35 3.18 -14.15
C LYS A 107 -4.80 2.01 -14.99
N LYS A 108 -3.69 1.41 -14.56
CA LYS A 108 -2.99 0.38 -15.35
C LYS A 108 -3.76 -0.92 -15.35
N ASP A 109 -3.84 -1.56 -16.53
CA ASP A 109 -4.46 -2.89 -16.66
C ASP A 109 -3.62 -3.98 -15.99
N SER A 110 -2.30 -3.80 -15.89
CA SER A 110 -1.46 -4.68 -15.06
C SER A 110 -1.64 -4.30 -13.60
N TRP A 111 -2.58 -4.98 -12.94
CA TRP A 111 -2.82 -4.86 -11.51
C TRP A 111 -1.61 -5.36 -10.74
N GLN A 112 -0.63 -4.48 -10.55
CA GLN A 112 0.42 -4.68 -9.56
C GLN A 112 -0.19 -4.41 -8.18
N TYR A 113 -1.06 -5.32 -7.74
CA TYR A 113 -1.89 -5.18 -6.54
C TYR A 113 -1.06 -4.74 -5.32
N LEU A 114 0.15 -5.30 -5.17
CA LEU A 114 1.09 -4.99 -4.09
C LEU A 114 1.64 -3.55 -4.09
N ARG A 115 1.42 -2.79 -5.16
CA ARG A 115 1.87 -1.40 -5.33
C ARG A 115 0.74 -0.38 -5.35
N LEU A 116 -0.50 -0.82 -5.26
CA LEU A 116 -1.63 0.11 -5.16
C LEU A 116 -1.65 0.75 -3.77
N GLY A 117 -2.01 2.03 -3.75
CA GLY A 117 -2.00 2.88 -2.55
C GLY A 117 -0.63 3.50 -2.27
N THR A 118 0.41 3.27 -3.08
CA THR A 118 1.77 3.79 -2.81
C THR A 118 2.13 5.03 -3.59
N GLN A 119 1.38 5.39 -4.63
CA GLN A 119 1.66 6.57 -5.45
C GLN A 119 0.58 7.66 -5.27
N GLY A 120 0.92 8.89 -5.65
CA GLY A 120 0.02 10.03 -5.62
C GLY A 120 0.30 11.00 -6.77
N SER A 121 -0.19 12.23 -6.67
CA SER A 121 0.09 13.27 -7.67
C SER A 121 1.53 13.78 -7.60
N GLY A 122 2.21 13.58 -6.47
CA GLY A 122 3.55 14.10 -6.19
C GLY A 122 3.53 15.44 -5.43
N ASP A 123 2.36 16.06 -5.29
CA ASP A 123 2.15 17.30 -4.57
C ASP A 123 1.71 16.99 -3.12
N GLN A 124 2.66 16.91 -2.19
CA GLN A 124 2.35 16.69 -0.77
C GLN A 124 1.68 17.92 -0.15
N LEU A 125 0.61 17.68 0.60
CA LEU A 125 -0.13 18.68 1.34
C LEU A 125 0.27 18.70 2.81
N PRO A 126 0.16 19.85 3.50
CA PRO A 126 0.20 19.88 4.95
C PRO A 126 -1.06 19.23 5.53
N PHE A 127 -0.97 18.76 6.78
CA PHE A 127 -2.15 18.34 7.54
C PHE A 127 -3.02 19.56 7.90
N GLU A 128 -4.32 19.49 7.62
CA GLU A 128 -5.31 20.52 7.96
C GLU A 128 -6.26 20.01 9.04
N GLU A 129 -5.94 20.34 10.30
CA GLU A 129 -6.79 20.02 11.46
C GLU A 129 -8.08 20.85 11.41
N ASN A 130 -9.22 20.20 11.60
CA ASN A 130 -10.54 20.84 11.60
C ASN A 130 -11.53 20.08 12.52
N ASP A 131 -12.75 20.58 12.61
CA ASP A 131 -13.82 20.08 13.48
C ASP A 131 -14.80 19.12 12.80
N LEU A 132 -14.56 18.72 11.55
CA LEU A 132 -15.38 17.72 10.85
C LEU A 132 -15.19 16.35 11.48
N LYS A 133 -16.30 15.65 11.72
CA LYS A 133 -16.30 14.34 12.36
C LYS A 133 -16.14 13.23 11.32
N MET A 134 -15.38 12.19 11.70
CA MET A 134 -15.21 11.00 10.87
C MET A 134 -16.44 10.08 10.98
N GLU A 135 -17.50 10.45 10.27
CA GLU A 135 -18.79 9.74 10.24
C GLU A 135 -19.04 9.13 8.85
N LYS A 136 -20.04 8.24 8.74
CA LYS A 136 -20.37 7.57 7.47
C LYS A 136 -20.68 8.61 6.39
N GLY A 137 -19.98 8.51 5.25
CA GLY A 137 -20.17 9.40 4.10
C GLY A 137 -19.26 10.62 4.08
N ILE A 138 -18.43 10.83 5.11
CA ILE A 138 -17.40 11.85 5.08
C ILE A 138 -16.32 11.50 4.05
N LEU A 139 -15.83 12.50 3.33
CA LEU A 139 -14.64 12.41 2.50
C LEU A 139 -13.46 12.99 3.28
N ALA A 140 -12.35 12.27 3.32
CA ALA A 140 -11.12 12.72 3.98
C ALA A 140 -9.90 12.42 3.10
N MET A 141 -8.82 13.17 3.30
CA MET A 141 -7.54 12.89 2.66
C MET A 141 -6.87 11.70 3.36
N ALA A 142 -6.45 10.70 2.59
CA ALA A 142 -5.68 9.58 3.11
C ALA A 142 -4.31 10.05 3.62
N SER A 143 -3.86 9.46 4.72
CA SER A 143 -2.62 9.83 5.40
C SER A 143 -1.89 8.60 5.92
N THR A 144 -0.57 8.71 6.00
CA THR A 144 0.32 7.65 6.50
C THR A 144 0.48 7.67 8.02
N GLY A 145 -0.07 8.67 8.71
CA GLY A 145 0.06 8.76 10.16
C GLY A 145 -0.67 9.94 10.79
N SER A 146 -0.67 9.97 12.12
CA SER A 146 -1.30 11.05 12.88
C SER A 146 -0.65 12.40 12.55
N LYS A 147 -1.48 13.38 12.19
CA LYS A 147 -1.07 14.75 11.81
C LYS A 147 -0.08 14.80 10.63
N VAL A 148 -0.05 13.78 9.79
CA VAL A 148 0.65 13.79 8.51
C VAL A 148 -0.36 14.18 7.43
N GLY A 149 0.03 15.08 6.52
CA GLY A 149 -0.82 15.43 5.39
C GLY A 149 -0.91 14.29 4.37
N GLY A 150 -1.57 14.55 3.25
CA GLY A 150 -1.70 13.59 2.16
C GLY A 150 -1.24 14.18 0.83
N ASP A 151 -1.74 13.61 -0.25
CA ASP A 151 -1.38 13.99 -1.61
C ASP A 151 -2.64 14.03 -2.47
N SER A 152 -3.00 12.90 -3.07
CA SER A 152 -4.13 12.78 -4.00
C SER A 152 -5.13 11.69 -3.61
N GLN A 153 -4.76 10.83 -2.66
CA GLN A 153 -5.59 9.69 -2.23
C GLN A 153 -6.62 10.12 -1.19
N MET A 154 -7.85 9.66 -1.34
CA MET A 154 -8.98 9.91 -0.44
C MET A 154 -9.62 8.58 -0.05
#